data_AF-A0A7H4N013-F1
#
_entry.id   AF-A0A7H4N013-F1
#
_cell.length_a   1.000
_cell.length_b   1.000
_cell.length_c   1.000
_cell.angle_alpha   90.00
_cell.angle_beta   90.00
_cell.angle_gamma   90.00
#
_symmetry.space_group_name_H-M   'P 1'
#
loop_
_entity.id
_entity.type
_entity.pdbx_description
1 polymer ?
#
loop_
_entity_poly.entity_id
_entity_poly.type
_entity_poly.pdbx_seq_one_letter_code
_entity_poly.pdbx_strand_id
1 'polypeptide(L)' 'MGNHGVLVTAPSIGEAFDDIWTLERACQILVTAWSTGQPLKVLSDAVAEKTAQDWEGIADFSRSILQR' A
#
# COMPACT_ATOMS: atom_id res chain seq x y z
N MET A 1 -8.97 12.22 -8.58
CA MET A 1 -7.91 12.02 -9.60
C MET A 1 -8.28 10.88 -10.56
N GLY A 2 -9.26 11.09 -11.46
CA GLY A 2 -9.54 10.12 -12.52
C GLY A 2 -8.61 10.36 -13.70
N ASN A 3 -7.67 9.45 -13.98
CA ASN A 3 -6.64 9.51 -15.04
C ASN A 3 -5.35 10.28 -14.72
N HIS A 4 -5.07 10.57 -13.44
CA HIS A 4 -3.90 11.37 -13.08
C HIS A 4 -2.93 10.66 -12.11
N GLY A 5 -3.43 9.82 -11.20
CA GLY A 5 -2.63 9.18 -10.16
C GLY A 5 -3.23 9.36 -8.76
N VAL A 6 -2.37 9.34 -7.74
CA VAL A 6 -2.72 9.56 -6.33
C VAL A 6 -1.83 10.62 -5.70
N LEU A 7 -2.30 11.21 -4.60
CA LEU A 7 -1.51 12.07 -3.73
C LEU A 7 -1.45 11.40 -2.34
N VAL A 8 -0.25 11.29 -1.79
CA VAL A 8 0.00 10.79 -0.44
C VAL A 8 0.71 11.88 0.36
N THR A 9 0.31 12.06 1.61
CA THR A 9 0.90 13.02 2.54
C THR A 9 1.22 12.32 3.86
N ALA A 10 2.40 12.54 4.41
CA ALA A 10 2.83 11.97 5.68
C ALA A 10 3.76 12.94 6.44
N PRO A 11 3.99 12.74 7.75
CA PRO A 11 4.90 13.58 8.55
C PRO A 11 6.37 13.57 8.10
N SER A 12 6.80 12.56 7.34
CA SER A 12 8.16 12.44 6.83
C SER A 12 8.19 11.97 5.36
N ILE A 13 9.29 12.27 4.66
CA ILE A 13 9.48 11.82 3.26
C ILE A 13 9.54 10.30 3.20
N GLY A 14 10.16 9.65 4.18
CA GLY A 14 10.27 8.18 4.25
C GLY A 14 8.91 7.51 4.34
N GLU A 15 8.03 7.99 5.22
CA GLU A 15 6.64 7.52 5.34
C GLU A 15 5.86 7.78 4.04
N ALA A 16 5.93 9.00 3.49
CA ALA A 16 5.20 9.34 2.27
C ALA A 16 5.63 8.47 1.06
N PHE A 17 6.92 8.15 0.97
CA PHE A 17 7.46 7.30 -0.09
C PHE A 17 7.06 5.83 0.09
N ASP A 18 7.13 5.31 1.31
CA ASP A 18 6.74 3.92 1.61
C ASP A 18 5.24 3.68 1.35
N ASP A 19 4.40 4.63 1.78
CA ASP A 19 2.95 4.59 1.58
C ASP A 19 2.57 4.64 0.09
N ILE A 20 3.14 5.58 -0.68
CA ILE A 20 2.84 5.67 -2.12
C ILE A 20 3.37 4.47 -2.90
N TRP A 21 4.55 3.94 -2.52
CA TRP A 21 5.11 2.75 -3.13
C TRP A 21 4.24 1.51 -2.86
N THR A 22 3.79 1.34 -1.61
CA THR A 22 2.92 0.23 -1.23
C THR A 22 1.59 0.30 -1.97
N LEU A 23 0.97 1.48 -2.06
CA LEU A 23 -0.28 1.68 -2.78
C LEU A 23 -0.13 1.36 -4.28
N GLU A 24 0.93 1.86 -4.91
CA GLU A 24 1.24 1.55 -6.32
C GLU A 24 1.42 0.04 -6.53
N ARG A 25 2.14 -0.63 -5.62
CA ARG A 25 2.34 -2.08 -5.71
C ARG A 25 1.04 -2.87 -5.57
N ALA A 26 0.14 -2.45 -4.66
CA ALA A 26 -1.18 -3.04 -4.51
C ALA A 26 -2.04 -2.86 -5.79
N CYS A 27 -2.05 -1.66 -6.36
CA CYS A 27 -2.73 -1.36 -7.63
C CYS A 27 -2.20 -2.23 -8.78
N GLN A 28 -0.87 -2.37 -8.90
CA GLN A 28 -0.25 -3.21 -9.92
C GLN A 28 -0.68 -4.68 -9.79
N ILE A 29 -0.72 -5.21 -8.57
CA ILE A 29 -1.18 -6.58 -8.29
C ILE A 29 -2.65 -6.72 -8.68
N LEU A 30 -3.51 -5.78 -8.29
CA LEU A 30 -4.94 -5.81 -8.58
C LEU A 30 -5.22 -5.80 -10.08
N VAL A 31 -4.58 -4.89 -10.83
CA VAL A 31 -4.72 -4.82 -12.30
C VAL A 31 -4.24 -6.11 -12.96
N THR A 32 -3.13 -6.68 -12.47
CA THR A 32 -2.61 -7.97 -12.96
C THR A 32 -3.58 -9.12 -12.66
N ALA A 33 -4.19 -9.15 -11.47
CA ALA A 33 -5.17 -10.17 -11.12
C ALA A 33 -6.44 -10.05 -11.99
N TRP A 34 -6.95 -8.83 -12.18
CA TRP A 34 -8.10 -8.57 -13.04
C TRP A 34 -7.85 -8.93 -14.51
N SER A 35 -6.64 -8.70 -15.03
CA SER A 35 -6.32 -9.01 -16.43
C SER A 35 -6.38 -10.50 -16.75
N THR A 36 -6.36 -11.38 -15.73
CA THR A 36 -6.54 -12.83 -15.90
C THR A 36 -7.99 -13.25 -16.20
N GLY A 37 -8.97 -12.39 -15.91
CA GLY A 37 -10.40 -12.71 -16.02
C GLY A 37 -10.92 -13.74 -15.00
N GLN A 38 -10.08 -14.21 -14.06
CA GLN A 38 -10.47 -15.15 -13.02
C GLN A 38 -11.20 -14.43 -11.86
N PRO A 39 -12.11 -15.11 -11.15
CA PRO A 39 -12.68 -14.57 -9.91
C PRO A 39 -11.59 -14.23 -8.89
N LEU A 40 -11.65 -13.04 -8.30
CA LEU A 40 -10.72 -12.65 -7.25
C LEU A 40 -10.98 -13.43 -5.96
N LYS A 41 -9.90 -13.94 -5.36
CA LYS A 41 -9.93 -14.50 -4.01
C LYS A 41 -9.75 -13.38 -2.99
N VAL A 42 -10.85 -12.72 -2.64
CA VAL A 42 -10.86 -11.63 -1.64
C VAL A 42 -10.59 -12.20 -0.25
N LEU A 43 -9.70 -11.54 0.50
CA LEU A 43 -9.42 -11.89 1.90
C LEU A 43 -10.63 -11.55 2.78
N SER A 44 -10.84 -12.29 3.86
CA SER A 44 -11.85 -11.94 4.86
C SER A 44 -11.47 -10.66 5.59
N ASP A 45 -12.46 -9.86 5.99
CA ASP A 45 -12.27 -8.61 6.74
C ASP A 45 -11.40 -8.79 7.98
N ALA A 46 -11.54 -9.90 8.71
CA ALA A 46 -10.73 -10.18 9.90
C ALA A 46 -9.22 -10.29 9.60
N VAL A 47 -8.84 -10.81 8.42
CA VAL A 47 -7.44 -10.92 8.01
C VAL A 47 -6.92 -9.56 7.51
N ALA A 48 -7.75 -8.82 6.78
CA ALA A 48 -7.42 -7.46 6.34
C ALA A 48 -7.19 -6.53 7.54
N GLU A 49 -8.10 -6.55 8.52
CA GLU A 49 -8.00 -5.76 9.76
C GLU A 49 -6.75 -6.11 10.56
N LYS A 50 -6.49 -7.40 10.78
CA LYS A 50 -5.28 -7.83 11.48
C LYS A 50 -4.01 -7.32 10.79
N THR A 51 -3.98 -7.38 9.45
CA THR A 51 -2.83 -6.89 8.67
C THR A 51 -2.69 -5.37 8.81
N ALA A 52 -3.79 -4.62 8.80
CA ALA A 52 -3.76 -3.17 9.01
C ALA A 52 -3.18 -2.82 10.39
N GLN A 53 -3.60 -3.51 11.45
CA GLN A 53 -3.08 -3.33 12.81
C GLN A 53 -1.57 -3.61 12.91
N ASP A 54 -1.07 -4.66 12.24
CA ASP A 54 0.38 -4.95 12.18
C ASP A 54 1.17 -3.81 11.50
N TRP A 55 0.55 -3.06 10.59
CA TRP A 55 1.18 -1.97 9.83
C TRP A 55 1.19 -0.63 10.57
N GLU A 56 0.25 -0.38 11.49
CA GLU A 56 0.17 0.87 12.26
C GLU A 56 1.48 1.19 13.03
N GLY A 57 2.22 0.16 13.43
CA GLY A 57 3.49 0.29 14.15
C GLY A 57 4.75 0.40 13.28
N ILE A 58 4.64 0.35 11.94
CA ILE A 58 5.80 0.16 11.06
C ILE A 58 6.56 1.46 10.73
N ALA A 59 6.06 2.63 11.15
CA ALA A 59 6.58 3.95 10.76
C ALA A 59 8.10 4.13 10.99
N ASP A 60 8.67 3.47 12.00
CA ASP A 60 10.13 3.53 12.26
C ASP A 60 10.95 2.89 11.13
N PHE A 61 10.43 1.84 10.49
CA PHE A 61 11.03 1.27 9.28
C PHE A 61 10.99 2.29 8.14
N SER A 62 9.81 2.86 7.85
CA SER A 62 9.60 3.81 6.75
C SER A 62 10.49 5.06 6.89
N ARG A 63 10.69 5.55 8.12
CA ARG A 63 11.59 6.68 8.42
C ARG A 63 13.06 6.39 8.16
N SER A 64 13.46 5.12 8.25
CA SER A 64 14.87 4.72 8.06
C SER A 64 15.28 4.62 6.58
N ILE A 65 14.32 4.57 5.64
CA ILE A 65 14.54 4.34 4.20
C ILE A 65 15.48 5.39 3.57
N LEU A 66 15.47 6.62 4.08
CA LEU A 66 16.24 7.75 3.53
C LEU A 66 17.41 8.21 4.42
N GLN A 67 17.76 7.44 5.45
CA GLN A 67 18.83 7.81 6.40
C GLN A 67 20.21 7.21 6.04
N ARG A 68 20.40 6.79 4.78
CA ARG A 68 21.65 6.23 4.26
C ARG A 68 22.35 7.18 3.32
#